data_AF-A0A2U2C9Q1-F1
#
_entry.id   AF-A0A2U2C9Q1-F1
#
_cell.length_a   1.000
_cell.length_b   1.000
_cell.length_c   1.000
_cell.angle_alpha   90.00
_cell.angle_beta   90.00
_cell.angle_gamma   90.00
#
_symmetry.space_group_name_H-M   'P 1'
#
loop_
_entity.id
_entity.type
_entity.pdbx_description
1 polymer ?
#
loop_
_entity_poly.entity_id
_entity_poly.type
_entity_poly.pdbx_seq_one_letter_code
_entity_poly.pdbx_strand_id
1 'polypeptide(L)'
;MSAPQEKDRPDPPRWDRVYYQYANRLAHLWFLRAQGVDAHLLLIGFLGDTERGGPSEAEDWHAAYRRADAALGLPRRHALAPFIHHLPPDTAVLTTPASGGGFS
;
A
#
# COMPACT_ATOMS: atom_id res chain seq x y z
N MET A 1 12.46 -37.56 -12.36
CA MET A 1 11.77 -36.27 -12.47
C MET A 1 12.85 -35.19 -12.50
N SER A 2 13.14 -34.62 -13.67
CA SER A 2 14.17 -33.57 -13.80
C SER A 2 13.63 -32.25 -13.26
N ALA A 3 14.43 -31.54 -12.48
CA ALA A 3 14.08 -30.20 -12.00
C ALA A 3 13.84 -29.24 -13.18
N PRO A 4 12.90 -28.28 -13.08
CA PRO A 4 12.67 -27.30 -14.12
C PRO A 4 13.97 -26.54 -14.41
N GLN A 5 14.30 -26.37 -15.69
CA GLN A 5 15.46 -25.60 -16.11
C GLN A 5 15.22 -24.11 -15.79
N GLU A 6 16.26 -23.40 -15.33
CA GLU A 6 16.24 -21.95 -14.95
C GLU A 6 15.53 -21.06 -16.01
N LYS A 7 15.58 -21.47 -17.28
CA LYS A 7 15.02 -20.78 -18.45
C LYS A 7 13.49 -20.74 -18.51
N ASP A 8 12.80 -21.65 -17.82
CA ASP A 8 11.33 -21.69 -17.77
C ASP A 8 10.74 -20.88 -16.61
N ARG A 9 11.60 -20.23 -15.79
CA ARG A 9 11.10 -19.35 -14.73
C ARG A 9 10.53 -18.09 -15.37
N PRO A 10 9.26 -17.73 -15.12
CA PRO A 10 8.72 -16.47 -15.61
C PRO A 10 9.60 -15.31 -15.12
N ASP A 11 9.77 -14.31 -15.99
CA ASP A 11 10.48 -13.09 -15.64
C ASP A 11 9.95 -12.55 -14.31
N PRO A 12 10.83 -12.19 -13.35
CA PRO A 12 10.37 -11.59 -12.12
C PRO A 12 9.58 -10.33 -12.45
N PRO A 13 8.52 -10.03 -11.67
CA PRO A 13 7.72 -8.82 -11.86
C PRO A 13 8.66 -7.61 -11.98
N ARG A 14 8.44 -6.77 -13.00
CA ARG A 14 9.17 -5.49 -13.20
C ARG A 14 8.75 -4.50 -12.11
N TRP A 15 9.15 -4.77 -10.88
CA TRP A 15 8.81 -3.98 -9.69
C TRP A 15 9.35 -2.55 -9.82
N ASP A 16 10.46 -2.37 -10.53
CA ASP A 16 11.12 -1.11 -10.86
C ASP A 16 10.24 -0.15 -11.68
N ARG A 17 9.17 -0.65 -12.29
CA ARG A 17 8.20 0.17 -13.04
C ARG A 17 6.89 0.37 -12.29
N VAL A 18 6.35 -0.68 -11.69
CA VAL A 18 4.99 -0.66 -11.10
C VAL A 18 5.02 -0.28 -9.62
N TYR A 19 6.04 -0.73 -8.89
CA TYR A 19 6.12 -0.60 -7.42
C TYR A 19 7.25 0.30 -6.96
N TYR A 20 7.97 0.98 -7.87
CA TYR A 20 9.10 1.85 -7.52
C TYR A 20 8.75 2.88 -6.44
N GLN A 21 7.62 3.56 -6.58
CA GLN A 21 7.17 4.55 -5.59
C GLN A 21 6.79 3.91 -4.26
N TYR A 22 6.29 2.68 -4.26
CA TYR A 22 6.01 1.95 -3.03
C TYR A 22 7.31 1.52 -2.35
N ALA A 23 8.26 0.95 -3.11
CA ALA A 23 9.59 0.56 -2.65
C ALA A 23 10.34 1.74 -2.02
N ASN A 24 10.30 2.92 -2.64
CA ASN A 24 10.93 4.13 -2.11
C ASN A 24 10.33 4.57 -0.77
N ARG A 25 9.00 4.45 -0.59
CA ARG A 25 8.35 4.78 0.69
C ARG A 25 8.77 3.82 1.80
N LEU A 26 8.88 2.53 1.48
CA LEU A 26 9.39 1.53 2.42
C LEU A 26 10.86 1.77 2.78
N ALA A 27 11.70 2.11 1.79
CA ALA A 27 13.10 2.44 2.02
C ALA A 27 13.25 3.68 2.90
N HIS A 28 12.43 4.70 2.69
CA HIS A 28 12.43 5.91 3.51
C HIS A 28 11.98 5.62 4.94
N LEU A 29 10.91 4.85 5.13
CA LEU A 29 10.47 4.39 6.45
C LEU A 29 11.58 3.61 7.16
N TRP A 30 12.22 2.66 6.48
CA TRP A 30 13.35 1.91 7.03
C TRP A 30 14.49 2.84 7.45
N PHE A 31 14.87 3.79 6.61
CA PHE A 31 15.94 4.73 6.89
C PHE A 31 15.65 5.55 8.15
N LEU A 32 14.48 6.18 8.25
CA LEU A 32 14.09 6.99 9.41
C LEU A 32 14.12 6.17 10.71
N ARG A 33 13.58 4.95 10.66
CA ARG A 33 13.57 4.06 11.83
C ARG A 33 14.97 3.59 12.21
N ALA A 34 15.85 3.36 11.23
CA ALA A 34 17.26 3.07 11.47
C ALA A 34 18.02 4.25 12.12
N GLN A 35 17.54 5.48 11.93
CA GLN A 35 18.04 6.67 12.62
C GLN A 35 17.41 6.89 14.01
N GLY A 36 16.57 5.97 14.50
CA GLY A 36 15.91 6.10 15.80
C GLY A 36 14.69 7.03 15.81
N VAL A 37 14.20 7.46 14.64
CA VAL A 37 12.96 8.24 14.52
C VAL A 37 11.77 7.30 14.64
N ASP A 38 10.77 7.68 15.45
CA ASP A 38 9.51 6.96 15.54
C ASP A 38 8.60 7.25 14.33
N ALA A 39 9.03 6.78 13.16
CA ALA A 39 8.36 6.99 11.90
C ALA A 39 7.32 5.90 11.61
N HIS A 40 6.18 6.34 11.06
CA HIS A 40 5.09 5.51 10.56
C HIS A 40 4.73 5.93 9.13
N LEU A 41 4.34 4.96 8.30
CA LEU A 41 3.90 5.18 6.93
C LEU A 41 2.39 4.98 6.83
N LEU A 42 1.69 6.03 6.42
CA LEU A 42 0.25 5.97 6.13
C LEU A 42 0.05 5.81 4.62
N LEU A 43 -0.65 4.76 4.23
CA LEU A 43 -1.04 4.46 2.85
C LEU A 43 -2.54 4.67 2.72
N ILE A 44 -2.92 5.83 2.19
CA ILE A 44 -4.30 6.27 2.08
C ILE A 44 -4.81 5.95 0.67
N GLY A 45 -5.79 5.05 0.57
CA GLY A 45 -6.42 4.66 -0.68
C GLY A 45 -7.92 4.89 -0.63
N PHE A 46 -8.41 5.95 -1.26
CA PHE A 46 -9.82 6.33 -1.19
C PHE A 46 -10.73 5.26 -1.82
N LEU A 47 -11.88 5.01 -1.18
CA LEU A 47 -12.94 4.14 -1.69
C LEU A 47 -13.98 4.96 -2.46
N GLY A 48 -14.50 4.37 -3.54
CA GLY A 48 -15.55 5.01 -4.36
C GLY A 48 -15.05 6.23 -5.16
N ASP A 49 -13.73 6.41 -5.27
CA ASP A 49 -13.13 7.44 -6.13
C ASP A 49 -13.32 7.05 -7.60
N THR A 50 -14.44 7.51 -8.17
CA THR A 50 -14.82 7.26 -9.57
C THR A 50 -13.96 8.04 -10.56
N GLU A 51 -13.26 9.09 -10.13
CA GLU A 51 -12.39 9.89 -11.00
C GLU A 51 -11.04 9.20 -11.24
N ARG A 52 -10.49 8.55 -10.20
CA ARG A 52 -9.21 7.81 -10.28
C ARG A 52 -9.39 6.32 -10.61
N GLY A 53 -10.62 5.84 -10.69
CA GLY A 53 -10.91 4.41 -10.84
C GLY A 53 -10.42 3.59 -9.63
N GLY A 54 -10.52 4.17 -8.44
CA GLY A 54 -10.15 3.51 -7.20
C GLY A 54 -11.09 2.32 -6.90
N PRO A 55 -10.63 1.33 -6.12
CA PRO A 55 -11.49 0.25 -5.67
C PRO A 55 -12.69 0.74 -4.85
N SER A 56 -13.80 0.00 -4.92
CA SER A 56 -14.97 0.23 -4.08
C SER A 56 -14.83 -0.40 -2.69
N GLU A 57 -13.97 -1.43 -2.57
CA GLU A 57 -13.82 -2.22 -1.35
C GLU A 57 -12.41 -2.10 -0.76
N ALA A 58 -12.33 -1.99 0.57
CA ALA A 58 -11.04 -1.92 1.29
C ALA A 58 -10.14 -3.15 1.05
N GLU A 59 -10.75 -4.34 0.85
CA GLU A 59 -10.00 -5.58 0.65
C GLU A 59 -9.21 -5.57 -0.67
N ASP A 60 -9.68 -4.85 -1.69
CA ASP A 60 -8.95 -4.71 -2.95
C ASP A 60 -7.67 -3.91 -2.78
N TRP A 61 -7.70 -2.87 -1.95
CA TRP A 61 -6.49 -2.15 -1.56
C TRP A 61 -5.52 -3.07 -0.82
N HIS A 62 -6.00 -3.82 0.17
CA HIS A 62 -5.15 -4.79 0.88
C HIS A 62 -4.56 -5.85 -0.06
N ALA A 63 -5.34 -6.35 -1.02
CA ALA A 63 -4.87 -7.28 -2.03
C ALA A 63 -3.79 -6.67 -2.93
N ALA A 64 -3.93 -5.41 -3.32
CA ALA A 64 -2.92 -4.68 -4.09
C ALA A 64 -1.61 -4.52 -3.32
N TYR A 65 -1.66 -4.14 -2.03
CA TYR A 65 -0.45 -4.03 -1.20
C TYR A 65 0.22 -5.39 -0.98
N ARG A 66 -0.54 -6.46 -0.74
CA ARG A 66 0.04 -7.82 -0.65
C ARG A 66 0.75 -8.25 -1.93
N ARG A 67 0.23 -7.87 -3.10
CA ARG A 67 0.89 -8.13 -4.40
C ARG A 67 2.17 -7.31 -4.54
N ALA A 68 2.16 -6.06 -4.11
CA ALA A 68 3.33 -5.19 -4.12
C ALA A 68 4.44 -5.75 -3.20
N ASP A 69 4.09 -6.17 -1.97
CA ASP A 69 5.02 -6.81 -1.04
C ASP A 69 5.64 -8.07 -1.63
N ALA A 70 4.80 -8.96 -2.19
CA ALA A 70 5.27 -10.19 -2.83
C ALA A 70 6.20 -9.90 -4.03
N ALA A 71 5.89 -8.88 -4.83
CA ALA A 71 6.72 -8.47 -5.96
C ALA A 71 8.07 -7.87 -5.53
N LEU A 72 8.14 -7.27 -4.34
CA LEU A 72 9.38 -6.77 -3.73
C LEU A 72 10.13 -7.86 -2.92
N GLY A 73 9.59 -9.09 -2.85
CA GLY A 73 10.18 -10.18 -2.09
C GLY A 73 10.05 -10.03 -0.57
N LEU A 74 9.10 -9.22 -0.09
CA LEU A 74 8.87 -9.01 1.33
C LEU A 74 8.02 -10.15 1.91
N PRO A 75 8.40 -10.73 3.06
CA PRO A 75 7.58 -11.74 3.73
C PRO A 75 6.33 -11.08 4.33
N ARG A 76 5.25 -11.85 4.50
CA ARG A 76 3.97 -11.38 5.09
C ARG A 76 4.11 -10.69 6.45
N ARG A 77 5.19 -10.99 7.18
CA ARG A 77 5.55 -10.37 8.46
C ARG A 77 7.00 -9.88 8.36
N HIS A 78 7.20 -8.68 7.86
CA HIS A 78 8.51 -8.02 7.85
C HIS A 78 8.60 -6.98 8.98
N ALA A 79 9.82 -6.57 9.33
CA ALA A 79 10.08 -5.68 10.47
C ALA A 79 9.36 -4.32 10.39
N LEU A 80 9.10 -3.83 9.16
CA LEU A 80 8.36 -2.58 8.96
C LEU A 80 6.84 -2.70 9.10
N ALA A 81 6.27 -3.91 9.05
CA ALA A 81 4.81 -4.12 8.97
C ALA A 81 4.01 -3.45 10.10
N PRO A 82 4.46 -3.45 11.38
CA PRO A 82 3.75 -2.76 12.46
C PRO A 82 3.70 -1.23 12.31
N PHE A 83 4.51 -0.66 11.42
CA PHE A 83 4.65 0.78 11.21
C PHE A 83 4.01 1.26 9.91
N ILE A 84 3.35 0.36 9.17
CA ILE A 84 2.62 0.67 7.95
C ILE A 84 1.13 0.56 8.24
N HIS A 85 0.41 1.65 7.96
CA HIS A 85 -1.02 1.75 8.20
C HIS A 85 -1.77 1.92 6.88
N HIS A 86 -2.69 1.02 6.59
CA HIS A 86 -3.58 1.12 5.45
C HIS A 86 -4.88 1.80 5.88
N LEU A 87 -5.21 2.91 5.24
CA LEU A 87 -6.41 3.68 5.53
C LEU A 87 -7.23 3.80 4.25
N PRO A 88 -8.39 3.13 4.18
CA PRO A 88 -9.30 3.25 3.05
C PRO A 88 -10.52 4.11 3.40
N PRO A 89 -10.38 5.45 3.48
CA PRO A 89 -11.52 6.33 3.74
C PRO A 89 -12.50 6.31 2.56
N ASP A 90 -13.79 6.30 2.87
CA ASP A 90 -14.84 6.48 1.88
C ASP A 90 -14.92 7.95 1.44
N THR A 91 -14.93 8.19 0.12
CA THR A 91 -15.09 9.56 -0.41
C THR A 91 -16.44 10.19 -0.03
N ALA A 92 -17.47 9.39 0.26
CA ALA A 92 -18.76 9.86 0.74
C ALA A 92 -18.65 10.60 2.10
N VAL A 93 -17.71 10.20 2.98
CA VAL A 93 -17.54 10.88 4.28
C VAL A 93 -16.89 12.25 4.15
N LEU A 94 -16.24 12.55 3.02
CA LEU A 94 -15.59 13.84 2.74
C LEU A 94 -16.52 14.83 2.02
N THR A 95 -17.61 14.36 1.44
CA THR A 95 -18.56 15.17 0.68
C THR A 95 -19.82 15.52 1.46
N THR A 96 -19.99 15.00 2.69
CA THR A 96 -21.08 15.43 3.57
C THR A 96 -20.77 16.85 4.09
N PRO A 97 -21.54 17.89 3.71
CA PRO A 97 -21.38 19.19 4.34
C PRO A 97 -21.68 19.01 5.83
N ALA A 98 -20.83 19.56 6.70
CA ALA A 98 -21.16 19.70 8.11
C ALA A 98 -22.52 20.41 8.18
N SER A 99 -23.58 19.66 8.46
CA SER A 99 -24.91 20.22 8.67
C SER A 99 -24.75 21.32 9.70
N GLY A 100 -25.01 22.56 9.29
CA GLY A 100 -24.88 23.75 10.12
C GLY A 100 -25.70 23.60 11.38
N GLY A 101 -25.05 23.17 12.46
CA GLY A 101 -25.54 23.33 13.81
C GLY A 101 -25.39 24.79 14.16
N GLY A 102 -26.47 25.56 14.00
CA GLY A 102 -26.55 26.88 14.60
C GLY A 102 -26.31 26.74 16.11
N PHE A 103 -25.23 27.34 16.59
CA PHE A 103 -25.12 27.68 18.00
C PHE A 103 -26.17 28.75 18.25
N SER A 104 -27.24 28.35 18.92
CA SER A 104 -28.21 29.27 19.52
C SER A 104 -28.08 29.22 21.03
#